data_AF-A0A2D5GSW0-F1
#
_entry.id   AF-A0A2D5GSW0-F1
#
_cell.length_a   1.000
_cell.length_b   1.000
_cell.length_c   1.000
_cell.angle_alpha   90.00
_cell.angle_beta   90.00
_cell.angle_gamma   90.00
#
_symmetry.space_group_name_H-M   'P 1'
#
loop_
_entity.id
_entity.type
_entity.pdbx_description
1 polymer ?
#
loop_
_entity_poly.entity_id
_entity_poly.type
_entity_poly.pdbx_seq_one_letter_code
_entity_poly.pdbx_strand_id
1 'polypeptide(L)'
;MGRKKKDSEETVSLFPFLSILACVIGVLTLMITAMALSQMDQQDDSLKRVEEFEKDQKEITEKQQELEQVQSQVEDLSKLNRDLILALEELKKLKQEKNKIPTDITPEEKVKLLAEANRLEKRIAEIKDEPMTLQKEIDKLKIELNKRENPVAAEVRIQPGGSGVDLNPTFIECTKNGIVVLDGPAKDLHVRRDDLRKSLPFVELLDKIGAQNKGTVIFLIREDAIYTYNIASSVARSRYCPNGKLPVEGNGKIDLSRFKNAAG
;
A
#
# COMPACT_ATOMS: atom_id res chain seq x y z
N MET A 1 95.34 -16.05 -43.63
CA MET A 1 93.89 -16.23 -43.89
C MET A 1 93.17 -16.30 -42.55
N GLY A 2 92.49 -15.21 -42.17
CA GLY A 2 91.79 -15.11 -40.89
C GLY A 2 90.46 -15.86 -40.91
N ARG A 3 90.28 -16.79 -39.97
CA ARG A 3 89.08 -17.61 -39.80
C ARG A 3 88.01 -16.77 -39.10
N LYS A 4 86.95 -16.38 -39.79
CA LYS A 4 85.81 -15.66 -39.20
C LYS A 4 85.02 -16.61 -38.28
N LYS A 5 84.99 -16.31 -36.98
CA LYS A 5 84.05 -16.91 -36.01
C LYS A 5 82.70 -16.22 -36.21
N LYS A 6 81.64 -16.99 -36.42
CA LYS A 6 80.27 -16.48 -36.59
C LYS A 6 79.65 -16.45 -35.18
N ASP A 7 79.49 -15.27 -34.60
CA ASP A 7 78.70 -15.12 -33.38
C ASP A 7 77.23 -15.42 -33.70
N SER A 8 76.67 -16.35 -32.95
CA SER A 8 75.25 -16.63 -32.91
C SER A 8 74.58 -15.57 -32.03
N GLU A 9 74.14 -14.47 -32.62
CA GLU A 9 73.16 -13.59 -31.99
C GLU A 9 71.84 -14.35 -31.86
N GLU A 10 71.46 -14.73 -30.65
CA GLU A 10 70.09 -15.14 -30.32
C GLU A 10 69.15 -13.95 -30.55
N THR A 11 68.57 -13.88 -31.74
CA THR A 11 67.47 -12.95 -32.03
C THR A 11 66.22 -13.47 -31.33
N VAL A 12 66.01 -13.02 -30.09
CA VAL A 12 64.75 -13.27 -29.38
C VAL A 12 63.62 -12.63 -30.21
N SER A 13 62.79 -13.47 -30.80
CA SER A 13 61.65 -13.06 -31.62
C SER A 13 60.68 -12.24 -30.77
N LEU A 14 60.46 -10.97 -31.15
CA LEU A 14 59.50 -10.05 -30.50
C LEU A 14 58.05 -10.30 -30.94
N PHE A 15 57.82 -11.17 -31.93
CA PHE A 15 56.49 -11.49 -32.46
C PHE A 15 55.53 -12.14 -31.44
N PRO A 16 55.96 -13.10 -30.59
CA PRO A 16 55.09 -13.70 -29.57
C PRO A 16 54.69 -12.69 -28.48
N PHE A 17 55.57 -11.74 -28.15
CA PHE A 17 55.30 -10.76 -27.10
C PHE A 17 54.22 -9.75 -27.51
N LEU A 18 54.28 -9.26 -28.76
CA LEU A 18 53.27 -8.36 -29.31
C LEU A 18 51.89 -9.03 -29.40
N SER A 19 51.83 -10.31 -29.77
CA SER A 19 50.58 -11.06 -29.84
C SER A 19 49.93 -11.27 -28.47
N ILE A 20 50.73 -11.54 -27.42
CA ILE A 20 50.23 -11.68 -26.05
C ILE A 20 49.73 -10.32 -25.53
N LEU A 21 50.48 -9.24 -25.76
CA LEU A 21 50.11 -7.89 -25.32
C LEU A 21 48.81 -7.41 -25.98
N ALA A 22 48.65 -7.63 -27.28
CA ALA A 22 47.42 -7.30 -28.00
C ALA A 22 46.22 -8.10 -27.48
N CYS A 23 46.41 -9.38 -27.16
CA CYS A 23 45.36 -10.24 -26.61
C CYS A 23 44.93 -9.76 -25.21
N VAL A 24 45.88 -9.45 -24.32
CA VAL A 24 45.58 -8.95 -22.96
C VAL A 24 44.84 -7.62 -23.01
N ILE A 25 45.25 -6.70 -23.89
CA ILE A 25 44.55 -5.43 -24.07
C ILE A 25 43.12 -5.67 -24.57
N GLY A 26 42.92 -6.58 -25.53
CA GLY A 26 41.58 -6.91 -26.05
C GLY A 26 40.64 -7.53 -25.02
N VAL A 27 41.15 -8.41 -24.14
CA VAL A 27 40.35 -9.01 -23.07
C VAL A 27 39.99 -7.96 -22.02
N LEU A 28 40.93 -7.08 -21.65
CA LEU A 28 40.68 -5.99 -20.71
C LEU A 28 39.68 -4.97 -21.26
N THR A 29 39.78 -4.58 -22.53
CA THR A 29 38.81 -3.66 -23.13
C THR A 29 37.41 -4.27 -23.16
N LEU A 30 37.26 -5.55 -23.53
CA LEU A 30 35.96 -6.23 -23.48
C LEU A 30 35.38 -6.28 -22.05
N MET A 31 36.20 -6.61 -21.06
CA MET A 31 35.77 -6.64 -19.66
C MET A 31 35.29 -5.27 -19.17
N ILE A 32 36.02 -4.20 -19.51
CA ILE A 32 35.65 -2.83 -19.15
C ILE A 32 34.33 -2.42 -19.84
N THR A 33 34.16 -2.73 -21.13
CA THR A 33 32.91 -2.40 -21.86
C THR A 33 31.70 -3.15 -21.30
N ALA A 34 31.85 -4.41 -20.91
CA ALA A 34 30.78 -5.20 -20.31
C ALA A 34 30.36 -4.63 -18.94
N MET A 35 31.33 -4.22 -18.11
CA MET A 35 31.05 -3.57 -16.84
C MET A 35 30.39 -2.20 -17.01
N ALA A 36 30.84 -1.38 -17.97
CA ALA A 36 30.26 -0.08 -18.24
C ALA A 36 28.80 -0.19 -18.71
N LEU A 37 28.50 -1.12 -19.63
CA LEU A 37 27.13 -1.37 -20.11
C LEU A 37 26.21 -1.85 -18.98
N SER A 38 26.70 -2.74 -18.10
CA SER A 38 25.93 -3.22 -16.95
C SER A 38 25.62 -2.13 -15.93
N GLN A 39 26.51 -1.14 -15.77
CA GLN A 39 26.28 -0.02 -14.85
C GLN A 39 25.28 1.00 -15.42
N MET A 40 25.31 1.24 -16.73
CA MET A 40 24.36 2.14 -17.40
C MET A 40 22.92 1.62 -17.33
N ASP A 41 22.72 0.32 -17.55
CA ASP A 41 21.39 -0.32 -17.50
C ASP A 41 20.76 -0.26 -16.09
N GLN A 42 21.58 -0.49 -15.04
CA GLN A 42 21.13 -0.36 -13.65
C GLN A 42 20.80 1.08 -13.24
N GLN A 43 21.51 2.05 -13.81
CA GLN A 43 21.32 3.46 -13.49
C GLN A 43 20.03 4.00 -14.12
N ASP A 44 19.71 3.64 -15.37
CA ASP A 44 18.47 4.03 -16.04
C ASP A 44 17.21 3.52 -15.30
N ASP A 45 17.24 2.27 -14.82
CA ASP A 45 16.16 1.70 -14.02
C ASP A 45 16.02 2.38 -12.65
N SER A 46 17.13 2.81 -12.06
CA SER A 46 17.09 3.54 -10.79
C SER A 46 16.48 4.93 -10.94
N LEU A 47 16.80 5.64 -12.03
CA LEU A 47 16.28 6.97 -12.32
C LEU A 47 14.77 6.92 -12.62
N LYS A 48 14.32 5.96 -13.43
CA LYS A 48 12.88 5.76 -13.70
C LYS A 48 12.08 5.50 -12.43
N ARG A 49 12.62 4.69 -11.50
CA ARG A 49 11.97 4.44 -10.19
C ARG A 49 11.85 5.69 -9.34
N VAL A 50 12.86 6.56 -9.34
CA VAL A 50 12.81 7.83 -8.60
C VAL A 50 11.77 8.76 -9.23
N GLU A 51 11.73 8.85 -10.57
CA GLU A 51 10.72 9.66 -11.27
C GLU A 51 9.28 9.18 -11.04
N GLU A 52 9.05 7.85 -11.03
CA GLU A 52 7.74 7.28 -10.72
C GLU A 52 7.34 7.55 -9.26
N PHE A 53 8.26 7.36 -8.32
CA PHE A 53 7.99 7.64 -6.90
C PHE A 53 7.68 9.12 -6.65
N GLU A 54 8.38 10.05 -7.31
CA GLU A 54 8.10 11.47 -7.20
C GLU A 54 6.74 11.87 -7.78
N LYS A 55 6.29 11.20 -8.86
CA LYS A 55 4.96 11.40 -9.43
C LYS A 55 3.87 10.89 -8.49
N ASP A 56 4.04 9.67 -7.97
CA ASP A 56 3.07 9.07 -7.05
C ASP A 56 2.95 9.88 -5.76
N GLN A 57 4.07 10.40 -5.23
CA GLN A 57 4.06 11.29 -4.07
C GLN A 57 3.29 12.59 -4.33
N LYS A 58 3.43 13.18 -5.52
CA LYS A 58 2.65 14.38 -5.90
C LYS A 58 1.17 14.07 -5.98
N GLU A 59 0.79 12.97 -6.64
CA GLU A 59 -0.62 12.56 -6.73
C GLU A 59 -1.23 12.28 -5.34
N ILE A 60 -0.49 11.65 -4.43
CA ILE A 60 -0.96 11.38 -3.07
C ILE A 60 -1.18 12.71 -2.34
N THR A 61 -0.25 13.65 -2.46
CA THR A 61 -0.35 14.96 -1.81
C THR A 61 -1.55 15.75 -2.33
N GLU A 62 -1.76 15.77 -3.65
CA GLU A 62 -2.91 16.42 -4.27
C GLU A 62 -4.24 15.79 -3.80
N LYS A 63 -4.34 14.46 -3.82
CA LYS A 63 -5.54 13.73 -3.36
C LYS A 63 -5.81 13.94 -1.87
N GLN A 64 -4.76 14.06 -1.05
CA GLN A 64 -4.91 14.37 0.38
C GLN A 64 -5.45 15.79 0.60
N GLN A 65 -4.96 16.78 -0.16
CA GLN A 65 -5.49 18.14 -0.10
C GLN A 65 -6.96 18.22 -0.54
N GLU A 66 -7.33 17.49 -1.59
CA GLU A 66 -8.74 17.41 -2.02
C GLU A 66 -9.62 16.77 -0.94
N LEU A 67 -9.16 15.70 -0.28
CA LEU A 67 -9.89 15.06 0.81
C LEU A 67 -10.09 16.03 1.99
N GLU A 68 -9.06 16.78 2.37
CA GLU A 68 -9.13 17.73 3.47
C GLU A 68 -10.11 18.88 3.17
N GLN A 69 -10.12 19.38 1.92
CA GLN A 69 -11.10 20.38 1.48
C GLN A 69 -12.54 19.84 1.52
N VAL A 70 -12.77 18.61 1.03
CA VAL A 70 -14.11 18.00 1.03
C VAL A 70 -14.57 17.72 2.47
N GLN A 71 -13.68 17.28 3.35
CA GLN A 71 -13.99 17.08 4.77
C GLN A 71 -14.41 18.40 5.43
N SER A 72 -13.67 19.50 5.20
CA SER A 72 -14.03 20.83 5.71
C SER A 72 -15.41 21.27 5.23
N GLN A 73 -15.71 21.11 3.94
CA GLN A 73 -17.02 21.47 3.38
C GLN A 73 -18.17 20.66 4.01
N VAL A 74 -17.95 19.35 4.24
CA VAL A 74 -18.95 18.49 4.91
C VAL A 74 -19.15 18.92 6.37
N GLU A 75 -18.09 19.32 7.06
CA GLU A 75 -18.19 19.80 8.43
C GLU A 75 -18.98 21.11 8.52
N ASP A 76 -18.71 22.07 7.63
CA ASP A 76 -19.43 23.35 7.56
C ASP A 76 -20.91 23.15 7.20
N LEU A 77 -21.20 22.31 6.21
CA LEU A 77 -22.58 21.96 5.85
C LEU A 77 -23.29 21.26 7.02
N SER A 78 -22.59 20.42 7.79
CA SER A 78 -23.18 19.75 8.94
C SER A 78 -23.51 20.71 10.08
N LYS A 79 -22.68 21.75 10.30
CA LYS A 79 -22.93 22.83 11.27
C LYS A 79 -24.15 23.64 10.84
N LEU A 80 -24.18 24.08 9.59
CA LEU A 80 -25.30 24.85 9.04
C LEU A 80 -26.63 24.09 9.14
N ASN A 81 -26.62 22.78 8.86
CA ASN A 81 -27.83 21.96 8.96
C ASN A 81 -28.29 21.79 10.42
N ARG A 82 -27.37 21.67 11.39
CA ARG A 82 -27.72 21.67 12.83
C ARG A 82 -28.36 22.99 13.25
N ASP A 83 -27.79 24.11 12.84
CA ASP A 83 -28.32 25.44 13.16
C ASP A 83 -29.72 25.64 12.56
N LEU A 84 -29.93 25.15 11.33
CA LEU A 84 -31.23 25.18 10.67
C LEU A 84 -32.28 24.34 11.43
N ILE A 85 -31.91 23.15 11.92
CA ILE A 85 -32.80 22.31 12.73
C ILE A 85 -33.20 23.01 14.04
N LEU A 86 -32.24 23.63 14.74
CA LEU A 86 -32.50 24.37 15.97
C LEU A 86 -33.41 25.58 15.72
N ALA A 87 -33.16 26.34 14.65
CA ALA A 87 -34.00 27.48 14.26
C ALA A 87 -35.43 27.05 13.91
N LEU A 88 -35.60 25.92 13.23
CA LEU A 88 -36.93 25.35 12.94
C LEU A 88 -37.65 24.90 14.21
N GLU A 89 -36.93 24.37 15.19
CA GLU A 89 -37.50 23.96 16.47
C GLU A 89 -37.91 25.16 17.34
N GLU A 90 -37.10 26.21 17.40
CA GLU A 90 -37.46 27.50 18.03
C GLU A 90 -38.69 28.14 17.38
N LEU A 91 -38.74 28.17 16.04
CA LEU A 91 -39.93 28.65 15.32
C LEU A 91 -41.19 27.84 15.66
N LYS A 92 -41.04 26.52 15.83
CA LYS A 92 -42.16 25.65 16.22
C LYS A 92 -42.63 25.93 17.65
N LYS A 93 -41.72 26.20 18.58
CA LYS A 93 -42.04 26.62 19.96
C LYS A 93 -42.73 27.97 19.99
N LEU A 94 -42.19 28.97 19.28
CA LEU A 94 -42.80 30.30 19.15
C LEU A 94 -44.22 30.24 18.57
N LYS A 95 -44.48 29.37 17.59
CA LYS A 95 -45.83 29.11 17.08
C LYS A 95 -46.77 28.52 18.14
N GLN A 96 -46.30 27.56 18.93
CA GLN A 96 -47.09 26.95 20.00
C GLN A 96 -47.39 27.94 21.14
N GLU A 97 -46.47 28.85 21.45
CA GLU A 97 -46.70 29.93 22.43
C GLU A 97 -47.67 30.98 21.91
N LYS A 98 -47.64 31.30 20.61
CA LYS A 98 -48.61 32.22 19.99
C LYS A 98 -50.06 31.72 20.12
N ASN A 99 -50.28 30.41 20.14
CA ASN A 99 -51.59 29.78 20.37
C ASN A 99 -52.08 29.87 21.84
N LYS A 100 -51.24 30.33 22.77
CA LYS A 100 -51.57 30.50 24.20
C LYS A 100 -51.82 31.96 24.61
N ILE A 101 -51.73 32.93 23.69
CA ILE A 101 -51.96 34.34 23.99
C ILE A 101 -53.47 34.58 24.21
N PRO A 102 -53.90 35.07 25.39
CA PRO A 102 -55.29 35.46 25.63
C PRO A 102 -55.75 36.53 24.65
N THR A 103 -56.92 36.31 24.07
CA THR A 103 -57.60 37.18 23.11
C THR A 103 -58.00 38.51 23.74
N ASP A 104 -57.22 39.56 23.50
CA ASP A 104 -57.69 40.95 23.48
C ASP A 104 -56.81 41.74 22.49
N ILE A 105 -57.12 41.60 21.20
CA ILE A 105 -56.44 42.30 20.11
C ILE A 105 -57.48 42.68 19.07
N THR A 106 -57.43 43.92 18.60
CA THR A 106 -58.38 44.52 17.64
C THR A 106 -58.43 43.74 16.31
N PRO A 107 -59.59 43.75 15.61
CA PRO A 107 -59.81 42.94 14.39
C PRO A 107 -58.77 43.16 13.28
N GLU A 108 -58.22 44.37 13.16
CA GLU A 108 -57.28 44.75 12.11
C GLU A 108 -55.88 44.13 12.30
N GLU A 109 -55.40 44.02 13.54
CA GLU A 109 -54.12 43.38 13.86
C GLU A 109 -54.20 41.86 13.71
N LYS A 110 -55.35 41.25 14.02
CA LYS A 110 -55.62 39.83 13.74
C LYS A 110 -55.50 39.50 12.25
N VAL A 111 -56.05 40.35 11.38
CA VAL A 111 -55.99 40.13 9.92
C VAL A 111 -54.56 40.23 9.39
N LYS A 112 -53.78 41.21 9.85
CA LYS A 112 -52.34 41.33 9.49
C LYS A 112 -51.53 40.14 10.02
N LEU A 113 -51.73 39.75 11.28
CA LEU A 113 -51.03 38.62 11.90
C LEU A 113 -51.40 37.27 11.27
N LEU A 114 -52.64 37.08 10.83
CA LEU A 114 -53.08 35.89 10.08
C LEU A 114 -52.48 35.85 8.67
N ALA A 115 -52.41 36.99 7.98
CA ALA A 115 -51.76 37.08 6.67
C ALA A 115 -50.24 36.78 6.77
N GLU A 116 -49.60 37.26 7.82
CA GLU A 116 -48.17 37.04 8.09
C GLU A 116 -47.89 35.60 8.54
N ALA A 117 -48.77 35.01 9.34
CA ALA A 117 -48.71 33.59 9.72
C ALA A 117 -48.84 32.67 8.48
N ASN A 118 -49.76 32.98 7.57
CA ASN A 118 -49.93 32.23 6.32
C ASN A 118 -48.71 32.35 5.39
N ARG A 119 -48.09 33.54 5.30
CA ARG A 119 -46.83 33.73 4.55
C ARG A 119 -45.68 32.93 5.15
N LEU A 120 -45.54 32.95 6.48
CA LEU A 120 -44.52 32.16 7.18
C LEU A 120 -44.78 30.66 7.05
N GLU A 121 -46.04 30.21 7.05
CA GLU A 121 -46.38 28.81 6.80
C GLU A 121 -46.03 28.35 5.40
N LYS A 122 -46.25 29.19 4.39
CA LYS A 122 -45.85 28.89 3.02
C LYS A 122 -44.33 28.74 2.88
N ARG A 123 -43.57 29.65 3.49
CA ARG A 123 -42.10 29.56 3.56
C ARG A 123 -41.61 28.31 4.31
N ILE A 124 -42.28 27.95 5.40
CA ILE A 124 -41.94 26.73 6.15
C ILE A 124 -42.22 25.49 5.30
N ALA A 125 -43.31 25.45 4.54
CA ALA A 125 -43.62 24.33 3.65
C ALA A 125 -42.58 24.21 2.52
N GLU A 126 -42.09 25.32 1.98
CA GLU A 126 -41.04 25.35 0.96
C GLU A 126 -39.69 24.87 1.51
N ILE A 127 -39.33 25.26 2.73
CA ILE A 127 -38.03 24.94 3.34
C ILE A 127 -38.01 23.55 3.99
N LYS A 128 -39.16 22.97 4.36
CA LYS A 128 -39.20 21.71 5.13
C LYS A 128 -38.61 20.50 4.40
N ASP A 129 -38.68 20.48 3.08
CA ASP A 129 -38.18 19.35 2.27
C ASP A 129 -36.66 19.43 2.00
N GLU A 130 -36.09 20.64 1.95
CA GLU A 130 -34.65 20.88 1.75
C GLU A 130 -33.72 20.25 2.80
N PRO A 131 -33.96 20.31 4.13
CA PRO A 131 -33.07 19.72 5.12
C PRO A 131 -33.06 18.19 5.01
N MET A 132 -34.16 17.58 4.58
CA MET A 132 -34.24 16.12 4.42
C MET A 132 -33.48 15.63 3.18
N THR A 133 -33.46 16.42 2.10
CA THR A 133 -32.67 16.10 0.90
C THR A 133 -31.18 16.35 1.15
N LEU A 134 -30.82 17.48 1.77
CA LEU A 134 -29.45 17.81 2.17
C LEU A 134 -28.87 16.79 3.15
N GLN A 135 -29.65 16.30 4.12
CA GLN A 135 -29.19 15.27 5.06
C GLN A 135 -28.87 13.95 4.35
N LYS A 136 -29.70 13.53 3.38
CA LYS A 136 -29.45 12.33 2.57
C LYS A 136 -28.19 12.48 1.71
N GLU A 137 -27.92 13.67 1.22
CA GLU A 137 -26.73 13.96 0.41
C GLU A 137 -25.46 13.94 1.26
N ILE A 138 -25.50 14.53 2.46
CA ILE A 138 -24.42 14.43 3.46
C ILE A 138 -24.14 12.97 3.81
N ASP A 139 -25.17 12.16 4.03
CA ASP A 139 -24.98 10.75 4.39
C ASP A 139 -24.38 9.94 3.23
N LYS A 140 -24.77 10.22 1.98
CA LYS A 140 -24.15 9.62 0.78
C LYS A 140 -22.68 10.02 0.64
N LEU A 141 -22.38 11.32 0.76
CA LEU A 141 -21.02 11.86 0.68
C LEU A 141 -20.13 11.28 1.78
N LYS A 142 -20.64 11.11 3.01
CA LYS A 142 -19.93 10.43 4.10
C LYS A 142 -19.64 8.96 3.81
N ILE A 143 -20.57 8.24 3.17
CA ILE A 143 -20.34 6.85 2.76
C ILE A 143 -19.25 6.79 1.67
N GLU A 144 -19.26 7.72 0.72
CA GLU A 144 -18.19 7.81 -0.30
C GLU A 144 -16.83 8.17 0.31
N LEU A 145 -16.78 9.12 1.26
CA LEU A 145 -15.56 9.47 1.98
C LEU A 145 -15.00 8.26 2.74
N ASN A 146 -15.83 7.51 3.47
CA ASN A 146 -15.39 6.30 4.17
C ASN A 146 -14.84 5.22 3.21
N LYS A 147 -15.39 5.10 1.99
CA LYS A 147 -14.87 4.21 0.96
C LYS A 147 -13.56 4.69 0.35
N ARG A 148 -13.28 5.99 0.38
CA ARG A 148 -12.03 6.60 -0.12
C ARG A 148 -10.92 6.60 0.95
N GLU A 149 -11.28 6.78 2.22
CA GLU A 149 -10.35 6.68 3.37
C GLU A 149 -9.94 5.24 3.68
N ASN A 150 -10.86 4.29 3.51
CA ASN A 150 -10.55 2.87 3.43
C ASN A 150 -10.69 2.43 1.97
N PRO A 151 -9.74 2.76 1.09
CA PRO A 151 -9.73 2.14 -0.22
C PRO A 151 -9.73 0.64 0.04
N VAL A 152 -10.67 -0.10 -0.57
CA VAL A 152 -10.72 -1.57 -0.52
C VAL A 152 -9.29 -2.06 -0.60
N ALA A 153 -8.81 -2.58 0.53
CA ALA A 153 -7.39 -2.57 0.85
C ALA A 153 -6.60 -3.10 -0.34
N ALA A 154 -5.86 -2.18 -1.00
CA ALA A 154 -5.31 -2.40 -2.32
C ALA A 154 -4.59 -3.75 -2.35
N GLU A 155 -4.92 -4.61 -3.32
CA GLU A 155 -4.30 -5.92 -3.42
C GLU A 155 -2.78 -5.74 -3.51
N VAL A 156 -2.07 -6.22 -2.50
CA VAL A 156 -0.62 -6.04 -2.43
C VAL A 156 0.01 -7.08 -3.35
N ARG A 157 0.47 -6.60 -4.50
CA ARG A 157 1.11 -7.42 -5.53
C ARG A 157 2.59 -7.53 -5.26
N ILE A 158 3.05 -8.75 -5.05
CA ILE A 158 4.47 -9.03 -4.81
C ILE A 158 5.13 -9.43 -6.13
N GLN A 159 6.19 -8.72 -6.52
CA GLN A 159 7.01 -9.07 -7.68
C GLN A 159 8.24 -9.88 -7.26
N PRO A 160 8.62 -10.95 -7.99
CA PRO A 160 9.87 -11.66 -7.76
C PRO A 160 11.07 -10.77 -8.15
N GLY A 161 12.02 -10.57 -7.23
CA GLY A 161 13.26 -9.83 -7.49
C GLY A 161 14.39 -10.31 -6.58
N GLY A 162 15.61 -10.39 -7.13
CA GLY A 162 16.84 -10.78 -6.41
C GLY A 162 17.53 -12.03 -6.97
N SER A 163 18.63 -12.45 -6.34
CA SER A 163 19.50 -13.57 -6.73
C SER A 163 18.92 -14.97 -6.45
N GLY A 164 17.63 -15.08 -6.11
CA GLY A 164 16.95 -16.32 -5.69
C GLY A 164 15.76 -16.68 -6.58
N VAL A 165 15.96 -16.70 -7.90
CA VAL A 165 14.92 -17.00 -8.91
C VAL A 165 14.59 -18.50 -9.05
N ASP A 166 15.37 -19.36 -8.40
CA ASP A 166 15.25 -20.82 -8.47
C ASP A 166 15.02 -21.39 -7.08
N LEU A 167 13.95 -20.93 -6.43
CA LEU A 167 13.51 -21.39 -5.12
C LEU A 167 12.09 -21.93 -5.22
N ASN A 168 11.72 -22.82 -4.30
CA ASN A 168 10.35 -23.27 -4.10
C ASN A 168 9.79 -22.57 -2.84
N PRO A 169 9.31 -21.32 -2.96
CA PRO A 169 8.87 -20.53 -1.82
C PRO A 169 7.50 -20.97 -1.32
N THR A 170 7.37 -21.12 0.00
CA THR A 170 6.08 -21.13 0.70
C THR A 170 5.89 -19.79 1.40
N PHE A 171 4.79 -19.11 1.09
CA PHE A 171 4.51 -17.78 1.64
C PHE A 171 3.74 -17.86 2.95
N ILE A 172 4.26 -17.16 3.97
CA ILE A 172 3.63 -17.06 5.28
C ILE A 172 3.48 -15.58 5.63
N GLU A 173 2.24 -15.14 5.81
CA GLU A 173 1.91 -13.81 6.30
C GLU A 173 2.16 -13.74 7.81
N CYS A 174 2.92 -12.75 8.23
CA CYS A 174 3.07 -12.35 9.62
C CYS A 174 2.18 -11.15 9.88
N THR A 175 1.31 -11.27 10.88
CA THR A 175 0.47 -10.20 11.42
C THR A 175 0.84 -9.95 12.89
N LYS A 176 0.30 -8.88 13.47
CA LYS A 176 0.39 -8.64 14.93
C LYS A 176 -0.09 -9.82 15.79
N ASN A 177 -1.08 -10.57 15.31
CA ASN A 177 -1.77 -11.60 16.09
C ASN A 177 -1.17 -13.01 15.92
N GLY A 178 -0.39 -13.22 14.86
CA GLY A 178 0.13 -14.55 14.53
C GLY A 178 0.54 -14.66 13.07
N ILE A 179 0.61 -15.90 12.59
CA ILE A 179 0.96 -16.21 11.21
C ILE A 179 -0.21 -16.84 10.46
N VAL A 180 -0.25 -16.63 9.15
CA VAL A 180 -1.17 -17.27 8.21
C VAL A 180 -0.39 -17.82 7.04
N VAL A 181 -0.56 -19.11 6.74
CA VAL A 181 0.06 -19.73 5.57
C VAL A 181 -0.79 -19.45 4.34
N LEU A 182 -0.22 -18.77 3.34
CA LEU A 182 -0.95 -18.30 2.17
C LEU A 182 -0.92 -19.30 0.99
N ASP A 183 0.07 -20.19 0.96
CA ASP A 183 0.26 -21.13 -0.14
C ASP A 183 0.84 -22.48 0.35
N GLY A 184 0.75 -23.50 -0.49
CA GLY A 184 1.30 -24.83 -0.22
C GLY A 184 0.37 -25.77 0.58
N PRO A 185 0.91 -26.89 1.11
CA PRO A 185 0.10 -28.01 1.63
C PRO A 185 -0.64 -27.73 2.93
N ALA A 186 -0.28 -26.64 3.62
CA ALA A 186 -0.94 -26.19 4.85
C ALA A 186 -1.58 -24.81 4.68
N LYS A 187 -2.07 -24.51 3.47
CA LYS A 187 -2.80 -23.27 3.18
C LYS A 187 -3.90 -23.03 4.22
N ASP A 188 -4.05 -21.78 4.64
CA ASP A 188 -4.99 -21.31 5.65
C ASP A 188 -4.66 -21.78 7.09
N LEU A 189 -3.50 -22.41 7.31
CA LEU A 189 -3.01 -22.65 8.66
C LEU A 189 -2.77 -21.30 9.37
N HIS A 190 -3.55 -21.06 10.42
CA HIS A 190 -3.41 -19.91 11.28
C HIS A 190 -2.82 -20.34 12.63
N VAL A 191 -1.74 -19.70 13.06
CA VAL A 191 -1.13 -19.96 14.37
C VAL A 191 -1.00 -18.65 15.13
N ARG A 192 -1.56 -18.61 16.34
CA ARG A 192 -1.46 -17.44 17.21
C ARG A 192 -0.01 -17.23 17.63
N ARG A 193 0.38 -15.96 17.79
CA ARG A 193 1.74 -15.55 18.14
C ARG A 193 2.29 -16.30 19.37
N ASP A 194 1.49 -16.44 20.42
CA ASP A 194 1.93 -17.04 21.67
C ASP A 194 2.13 -18.57 21.56
N ASP A 195 1.48 -19.19 20.58
CA ASP A 195 1.53 -20.63 20.30
C ASP A 195 2.62 -21.01 19.28
N LEU A 196 3.24 -20.03 18.60
CA LEU A 196 4.23 -20.28 17.53
C LEU A 196 5.37 -21.22 17.93
N ARG A 197 5.84 -21.14 19.18
CA ARG A 197 6.94 -21.98 19.68
C ARG A 197 6.52 -23.42 19.99
N LYS A 198 5.23 -23.64 20.19
CA LYS A 198 4.66 -24.92 20.64
C LYS A 198 3.80 -25.60 19.57
N SER A 199 3.46 -24.87 18.50
CA SER A 199 2.56 -25.33 17.45
C SER A 199 3.19 -26.47 16.66
N LEU A 200 2.75 -27.69 16.94
CA LEU A 200 3.15 -28.87 16.19
C LEU A 200 2.83 -28.76 14.69
N PRO A 201 1.64 -28.26 14.26
CA PRO A 201 1.34 -28.07 12.83
C PRO A 201 2.33 -27.13 12.11
N PHE A 202 2.80 -26.09 12.81
CA PHE A 202 3.77 -25.16 12.24
C PHE A 202 5.16 -25.80 12.12
N VAL A 203 5.58 -26.56 13.13
CA VAL A 203 6.85 -27.28 13.10
C VAL A 203 6.87 -28.33 11.99
N GLU A 204 5.80 -29.12 11.86
CA GLU A 204 5.68 -30.12 10.80
C GLU A 204 5.68 -29.50 9.40
N LEU A 205 5.08 -28.32 9.23
CA LEU A 205 5.13 -27.58 7.98
C LEU A 205 6.57 -27.17 7.64
N LEU A 206 7.30 -26.60 8.60
CA LEU A 206 8.69 -26.19 8.41
C LEU A 206 9.59 -27.37 8.06
N ASP A 207 9.37 -28.53 8.68
CA ASP A 207 10.11 -29.76 8.39
C ASP A 207 9.86 -30.25 6.96
N LYS A 208 8.60 -30.23 6.52
CA LYS A 208 8.23 -30.59 5.16
C LYS A 208 8.87 -29.66 4.13
N ILE A 209 8.90 -28.35 4.40
CA ILE A 209 9.50 -27.38 3.49
C ILE A 209 11.02 -27.53 3.47
N GLY A 210 11.67 -27.69 4.63
CA GLY A 210 13.11 -27.90 4.72
C GLY A 210 13.60 -29.19 4.06
N ALA A 211 12.74 -30.21 3.96
CA ALA A 211 13.04 -31.47 3.27
C ALA A 211 12.87 -31.39 1.73
N GLN A 212 12.22 -30.36 1.20
CA GLN A 212 12.03 -30.18 -0.24
C GLN A 212 13.29 -29.64 -0.91
N ASN A 213 13.56 -30.09 -2.14
CA ASN A 213 14.64 -29.49 -2.94
C ASN A 213 14.33 -28.01 -3.19
N LYS A 214 15.25 -27.13 -2.78
CA LYS A 214 15.11 -25.66 -2.83
C LYS A 214 13.88 -25.11 -2.08
N GLY A 215 13.33 -25.88 -1.13
CA GLY A 215 12.22 -25.42 -0.30
C GLY A 215 12.64 -24.26 0.60
N THR A 216 11.90 -23.16 0.55
CA THR A 216 12.20 -21.96 1.34
C THR A 216 10.92 -21.33 1.86
N VAL A 217 10.93 -20.81 3.07
CA VAL A 217 9.83 -20.00 3.60
C VAL A 217 10.08 -18.54 3.31
N ILE A 218 9.11 -17.84 2.71
CA ILE A 218 9.16 -16.38 2.59
C ILE A 218 8.14 -15.80 3.56
N PHE A 219 8.63 -15.10 4.58
CA PHE A 219 7.79 -14.38 5.52
C PHE A 219 7.41 -13.02 4.96
N LEU A 220 6.11 -12.81 4.80
CA LEU A 220 5.51 -11.53 4.42
C LEU A 220 5.21 -10.74 5.68
N ILE A 221 5.89 -9.62 5.87
CA ILE A 221 5.87 -8.88 7.14
C ILE A 221 5.06 -7.59 6.94
N ARG A 222 3.91 -7.49 7.62
CA ARG A 222 3.18 -6.22 7.75
C ARG A 222 3.88 -5.28 8.73
N GLU A 223 3.56 -3.99 8.67
CA GLU A 223 4.18 -2.92 9.47
C GLU A 223 4.23 -3.22 10.98
N ASP A 224 3.22 -3.88 11.53
CA ASP A 224 3.08 -4.19 12.95
C ASP A 224 3.49 -5.62 13.35
N ALA A 225 4.05 -6.40 12.42
CA ALA A 225 4.26 -7.84 12.59
C ALA A 225 5.72 -8.26 12.84
N ILE A 226 6.64 -7.31 13.04
CA ILE A 226 8.08 -7.56 13.20
C ILE A 226 8.37 -8.54 14.34
N TYR A 227 7.67 -8.38 15.47
CA TYR A 227 7.88 -9.26 16.63
C TYR A 227 7.42 -10.70 16.34
N THR A 228 6.28 -10.88 15.69
CA THR A 228 5.77 -12.19 15.24
C THR A 228 6.75 -12.85 14.26
N TYR A 229 7.27 -12.09 13.30
CA TYR A 229 8.29 -12.55 12.35
C TYR A 229 9.54 -13.05 13.06
N ASN A 230 10.07 -12.32 14.05
CA ASN A 230 11.28 -12.71 14.76
C ASN A 230 11.12 -14.08 15.45
N ILE A 231 9.94 -14.34 16.04
CA ILE A 231 9.62 -15.63 16.64
C ILE A 231 9.54 -16.71 15.55
N ALA A 232 8.76 -16.48 14.49
CA ALA A 232 8.56 -17.46 13.43
C ALA A 232 9.87 -17.80 12.69
N SER A 233 10.71 -16.80 12.37
CA SER A 233 12.03 -17.01 11.77
C SER A 233 12.97 -17.76 12.72
N SER A 234 12.92 -17.48 14.02
CA SER A 234 13.71 -18.24 15.01
C SER A 234 13.30 -19.72 15.04
N VAL A 235 12.01 -20.02 14.97
CA VAL A 235 11.51 -21.41 14.90
C VAL A 235 11.96 -22.06 13.58
N ALA A 236 11.81 -21.40 12.44
CA ALA A 236 12.27 -21.90 11.14
C ALA A 236 13.78 -22.22 11.13
N ARG A 237 14.62 -21.32 11.66
CA ARG A 237 16.08 -21.56 11.78
C ARG A 237 16.40 -22.75 12.68
N SER A 238 15.69 -22.92 13.79
CA SER A 238 15.89 -24.07 14.69
C SER A 238 15.56 -25.42 14.05
N ARG A 239 14.74 -25.41 12.99
CA ARG A 239 14.39 -26.58 12.19
C ARG A 239 15.20 -26.71 10.89
N TYR A 240 16.26 -25.91 10.74
CA TYR A 240 17.09 -25.87 9.51
C TYR A 240 16.29 -25.57 8.24
N CYS A 241 15.14 -24.90 8.35
CA CYS A 241 14.34 -24.49 7.21
C CYS A 241 14.88 -23.15 6.66
N PRO A 242 15.33 -23.10 5.39
CA PRO A 242 15.73 -21.85 4.75
C PRO A 242 14.57 -20.84 4.78
N ASN A 243 14.86 -19.59 5.13
CA ASN A 243 13.84 -18.55 5.16
C ASN A 243 14.35 -17.19 4.68
N GLY A 244 13.43 -16.44 4.06
CA GLY A 244 13.59 -15.06 3.64
C GLY A 244 12.52 -14.16 4.27
N LYS A 245 12.67 -12.85 4.08
CA LYS A 245 11.70 -11.84 4.53
C LYS A 245 11.36 -10.91 3.39
N LEU A 246 10.12 -10.47 3.37
CA LEU A 246 9.64 -9.48 2.44
C LEU A 246 8.65 -8.54 3.15
N PRO A 247 8.93 -7.24 3.23
CA PRO A 247 7.97 -6.28 3.77
C PRO A 247 6.77 -6.15 2.82
N VAL A 248 5.58 -6.06 3.39
CA VAL A 248 4.32 -5.87 2.67
C VAL A 248 3.69 -4.57 3.16
N GLU A 249 3.43 -3.65 2.24
CA GLU A 249 2.82 -2.36 2.54
C GLU A 249 1.30 -2.49 2.67
N GLY A 250 0.73 -1.86 3.69
CA GLY A 250 -0.71 -1.85 3.93
C GLY A 250 -1.30 -3.14 4.51
N ASN A 251 -2.62 -3.11 4.72
CA ASN A 251 -3.42 -4.21 5.32
C ASN A 251 -4.24 -5.00 4.28
N GLY A 252 -3.92 -4.83 2.99
CA GLY A 252 -4.61 -5.45 1.86
C GLY A 252 -4.47 -6.95 1.76
N LYS A 253 -5.41 -7.57 1.02
CA LYS A 253 -5.33 -8.98 0.66
C LYS A 253 -4.10 -9.18 -0.25
N ILE A 254 -3.30 -10.19 0.06
CA ILE A 254 -2.06 -10.47 -0.67
C ILE A 254 -2.37 -11.30 -1.90
N ASP A 255 -1.92 -10.84 -3.08
CA ASP A 255 -2.01 -11.59 -4.34
C ASP A 255 -0.63 -12.15 -4.74
N LEU A 256 -0.55 -13.49 -4.82
CA LEU A 256 0.67 -14.25 -5.14
C LEU A 256 0.72 -14.73 -6.60
N SER A 257 -0.21 -14.31 -7.46
CA SER A 257 -0.38 -14.85 -8.83
C SER A 257 0.87 -14.77 -9.70
N ARG A 258 1.74 -13.76 -9.50
CA ARG A 258 2.98 -13.60 -10.27
C ARG A 258 4.08 -14.60 -9.90
N PHE A 259 4.08 -15.17 -8.70
CA PHE A 259 5.05 -16.21 -8.31
C PHE A 259 4.72 -17.58 -8.90
N LYS A 260 3.43 -17.87 -9.13
CA LYS A 260 3.00 -19.15 -9.71
C LYS A 260 3.37 -19.28 -11.19
N ASN A 261 3.47 -18.16 -11.89
CA ASN A 261 3.81 -18.11 -13.32
C ASN A 261 5.32 -18.08 -13.60
N ALA A 262 6.17 -17.92 -12.58
CA ALA A 262 7.63 -17.92 -12.72
C ALA A 262 8.24 -19.33 -12.57
N ALA A 263 7.44 -20.34 -12.20
CA ALA A 263 7.84 -21.74 -12.09
C ALA A 263 7.44 -22.57 -13.34
N GLY A 264 7.36 -21.92 -14.50
CA GLY A 264 7.12 -22.53 -15.81
C GLY A 264 8.37 -22.55 -16.66
#